data_AF-W2RRV9-F1
#
_entry.id   AF-W2RRV9-F1
#
_cell.length_a   1.000
_cell.length_b   1.000
_cell.length_c   1.000
_cell.angle_alpha   90.00
_cell.angle_beta   90.00
_cell.angle_gamma   90.00
#
_symmetry.space_group_name_H-M   'P 1'
#
loop_
_entity.id
_entity.type
_entity.pdbx_description
1 polymer ?
#
loop_
_entity_poly.entity_id
_entity_poly.type
_entity_poly.pdbx_seq_one_letter_code
_entity_poly.pdbx_strand_id
1 'polypeptide(L)'
;MPAKETALALLATFEPMDVAANIGLRTPDCTWHMAPASTGYSPAGQSNEQHEKHLRGIHAFVYRFPVTPIEVWEGKREEGGTVVTVWAKSEAFFRDEIKGGEY
;
A
#
# COMPACT_ATOMS: atom_id res chain seq x y z
N MET A 1 -19.20 -0.29 2.28
CA MET A 1 -18.50 0.79 3.01
C MET A 1 -18.34 1.97 2.06
N PRO A 2 -18.57 3.21 2.52
CA PRO A 2 -18.16 4.45 1.85
C PRO A 2 -16.72 4.38 1.30
N ALA A 3 -16.47 5.00 0.14
CA ALA A 3 -15.20 4.88 -0.57
C ALA A 3 -14.00 5.40 0.26
N LYS A 4 -14.18 6.53 0.95
CA LYS A 4 -13.15 7.09 1.86
C LYS A 4 -12.78 6.13 2.97
N GLU A 5 -13.77 5.48 3.60
CA GLU A 5 -13.54 4.54 4.69
C GLU A 5 -12.77 3.31 4.21
N THR A 6 -13.10 2.80 3.02
CA THR A 6 -12.35 1.70 2.40
C THR A 6 -10.90 2.09 2.11
N ALA A 7 -10.67 3.30 1.58
CA ALA A 7 -9.32 3.79 1.32
C ALA A 7 -8.50 3.92 2.61
N LEU A 8 -9.10 4.46 3.68
CA LEU A 8 -8.45 4.58 4.98
C LEU A 8 -8.21 3.22 5.64
N ALA A 9 -9.12 2.27 5.47
CA ALA A 9 -8.93 0.90 5.94
C ALA A 9 -7.75 0.22 5.22
N LEU A 10 -7.60 0.43 3.90
CA LEU A 10 -6.45 -0.07 3.15
C LEU A 10 -5.13 0.53 3.65
N LEU A 11 -5.11 1.83 3.99
CA LEU A 11 -3.92 2.45 4.57
C LEU A 11 -3.60 1.93 5.98
N ALA A 12 -4.62 1.65 6.79
CA ALA A 12 -4.46 1.14 8.14
C ALA A 12 -3.79 -0.25 8.19
N THR A 13 -3.87 -1.05 7.11
CA THR A 13 -3.22 -2.37 7.08
C THR A 13 -1.70 -2.30 7.06
N PHE A 14 -1.11 -1.18 6.61
CA PHE A 14 0.34 -1.02 6.55
C PHE A 14 0.97 -0.82 7.93
N GLU A 15 0.21 -0.30 8.90
CA GLU A 15 0.70 -0.10 10.27
C GLU A 15 1.23 -1.41 10.87
N PRO A 16 0.45 -2.50 10.97
CA PRO A 16 0.96 -3.79 11.41
C PRO A 16 1.55 -4.64 10.28
N MET A 17 1.69 -4.10 9.06
CA MET A 17 2.04 -4.87 7.85
C MET A 17 1.13 -6.10 7.63
N ASP A 18 -0.18 -5.95 7.87
CA ASP A 18 -1.17 -7.02 7.72
C ASP A 18 -1.48 -7.30 6.24
N VAL A 19 -0.72 -8.24 5.67
CA VAL A 19 -0.83 -8.65 4.27
C VAL A 19 -2.22 -9.23 3.97
N ALA A 20 -2.79 -10.03 4.87
CA ALA A 20 -4.07 -10.68 4.62
C ALA A 20 -5.21 -9.67 4.56
N ALA A 21 -5.24 -8.72 5.50
CA ALA A 21 -6.21 -7.63 5.48
C ALA A 21 -6.02 -6.73 4.25
N ASN A 22 -4.77 -6.43 3.86
CA ASN A 22 -4.50 -5.59 2.70
C ASN A 22 -5.02 -6.20 1.39
N ILE A 23 -4.79 -7.50 1.18
CA ILE A 23 -5.27 -8.21 -0.01
C ILE A 23 -6.79 -8.40 0.06
N GLY A 24 -7.35 -8.65 1.24
CA GLY A 24 -8.81 -8.84 1.43
C GLY A 24 -9.67 -7.61 1.12
N LEU A 25 -9.09 -6.40 1.14
CA LEU A 25 -9.78 -5.15 0.77
C LEU A 25 -9.82 -4.89 -0.74
N ARG A 26 -9.19 -5.73 -1.56
CA ARG A 26 -9.03 -5.54 -3.00
C ARG A 26 -10.02 -6.41 -3.77
N THR A 27 -10.49 -5.90 -4.91
CA THR A 27 -11.20 -6.75 -5.88
C THR A 27 -10.24 -7.74 -6.53
N PRO A 28 -10.71 -8.89 -7.05
CA PRO A 28 -9.83 -9.91 -7.65
C PRO A 28 -8.96 -9.37 -8.80
N ASP A 29 -9.44 -8.37 -9.52
CA ASP A 29 -8.82 -7.71 -10.68
C ASP A 29 -8.07 -6.41 -10.33
N CYS A 30 -7.93 -6.07 -9.05
CA CYS A 30 -7.24 -4.87 -8.61
C CYS A 30 -5.76 -4.89 -9.05
N THR A 31 -5.28 -3.75 -9.57
CA THR A 31 -3.88 -3.54 -9.91
C THR A 31 -3.23 -2.52 -8.99
N TRP A 32 -2.00 -2.80 -8.55
CA TRP A 32 -1.18 -1.88 -7.76
C TRP A 32 -0.13 -1.21 -8.63
N HIS A 33 -0.19 0.11 -8.75
CA HIS A 33 0.78 0.90 -9.49
C HIS A 33 1.66 1.69 -8.52
N MET A 34 2.95 1.82 -8.87
CA MET A 34 3.89 2.64 -8.12
C MET A 34 4.48 3.71 -9.03
N ALA A 35 4.59 4.92 -8.49
CA ALA A 35 5.24 6.06 -9.11
C ALA A 35 6.31 6.61 -8.14
N PRO A 36 7.31 7.36 -8.64
CA PRO A 36 7.60 7.65 -10.05
C PRO A 36 8.11 6.42 -10.82
N ALA A 37 8.12 6.49 -12.15
CA ALA A 37 8.62 5.40 -13.02
C ALA A 37 10.08 5.02 -12.73
N SER A 38 10.88 5.94 -12.19
CA SER A 38 12.27 5.69 -11.77
C SER A 38 12.41 4.68 -10.62
N THR A 39 11.32 4.29 -9.97
CA THR A 39 11.31 3.21 -8.96
C THR A 39 11.51 1.82 -9.57
N GLY A 40 11.45 1.68 -10.91
CA GLY A 40 11.68 0.42 -11.61
C GLY A 40 10.48 -0.55 -11.57
N TYR A 41 9.33 -0.10 -11.06
CA TYR A 41 8.10 -0.90 -11.09
C TYR A 41 7.53 -0.96 -12.51
N SER A 42 6.93 -2.11 -12.85
CA SER A 42 6.28 -2.30 -14.14
C SER A 42 5.19 -1.23 -14.37
N PRO A 43 5.15 -0.59 -15.54
CA PRO A 43 4.09 0.36 -15.87
C PRO A 43 2.71 -0.30 -15.94
N ALA A 44 2.65 -1.62 -16.18
CA ALA A 44 1.42 -2.39 -16.16
C ALA A 44 0.82 -2.60 -14.75
N GLY A 45 1.55 -2.22 -13.69
CA GLY A 45 1.16 -2.48 -12.31
C GLY A 45 1.42 -3.93 -11.89
N GLN A 46 1.13 -4.21 -10.62
CA GLN A 46 1.20 -5.53 -10.02
C GLN A 46 -0.21 -6.10 -9.85
N SER A 47 -0.38 -7.40 -10.13
CA SER A 47 -1.57 -8.13 -9.69
C SER A 47 -1.60 -8.28 -8.16
N ASN A 48 -2.74 -8.71 -7.61
CA ASN A 48 -2.84 -9.01 -6.17
C ASN A 48 -1.80 -10.05 -5.71
N GLU A 49 -1.54 -11.10 -6.48
CA GLU A 49 -0.52 -12.12 -6.15
C GLU A 49 0.90 -11.51 -6.12
N GLN A 50 1.24 -10.70 -7.12
CA GLN A 50 2.53 -10.03 -7.19
C GLN A 50 2.71 -9.03 -6.05
N HIS A 51 1.65 -8.28 -5.72
CA HIS A 51 1.66 -7.33 -4.63
C HIS A 51 1.74 -8.02 -3.26
N GLU A 52 1.02 -9.13 -3.07
CA GLU A 52 1.12 -9.95 -1.86
C GLU A 52 2.55 -10.43 -1.64
N LYS A 53 3.17 -10.99 -2.69
CA LYS A 53 4.58 -11.42 -2.64
C LYS A 53 5.50 -10.26 -2.28
N HIS A 54 5.26 -9.08 -2.83
CA HIS A 54 6.00 -7.87 -2.53
C HIS A 54 5.86 -7.45 -1.06
N LEU A 55 4.63 -7.39 -0.52
CA LEU A 55 4.38 -7.06 0.89
C LEU A 55 5.01 -8.08 1.84
N ARG A 56 4.93 -9.37 1.54
CA ARG A 56 5.60 -10.43 2.32
C ARG A 56 7.13 -10.26 2.32
N GLY A 57 7.70 -9.90 1.16
CA GLY A 57 9.12 -9.57 1.05
C GLY A 57 9.51 -8.40 1.92
N ILE A 58 8.73 -7.32 1.91
CA ILE A 58 8.96 -6.15 2.78
C ILE A 58 8.82 -6.52 4.26
N HIS A 59 7.80 -7.29 4.61
CA HIS A 59 7.51 -7.67 6.00
C HIS A 59 8.65 -8.44 6.68
N ALA A 60 9.51 -9.09 5.89
CA ALA A 60 10.72 -9.74 6.37
C ALA A 60 11.69 -8.76 7.05
N PHE A 61 11.68 -7.48 6.67
CA PHE A 61 12.60 -6.46 7.18
C PHE A 61 11.92 -5.21 7.76
N VAL A 62 10.69 -4.90 7.38
CA VAL A 62 9.85 -3.85 7.98
C VAL A 62 8.76 -4.52 8.80
N TYR A 63 8.66 -4.20 10.09
CA TYR A 63 7.62 -4.75 10.95
C TYR A 63 6.44 -3.79 11.16
N ARG A 64 6.62 -2.50 10.85
CA ARG A 64 5.58 -1.49 10.98
C ARG A 64 5.79 -0.37 9.96
N PHE A 65 4.72 0.05 9.28
CA PHE A 65 4.75 1.12 8.28
C PHE A 65 3.49 2.01 8.41
N PRO A 66 3.39 2.89 9.43
CA PRO A 66 2.25 3.77 9.56
C PRO A 66 2.15 4.66 8.33
N VAL A 67 0.97 4.68 7.72
CA VAL A 67 0.62 5.69 6.72
C VAL A 67 -0.39 6.62 7.36
N THR A 68 0.02 7.85 7.68
CA THR A 68 -0.81 8.86 8.33
C THR A 68 -1.39 9.81 7.27
N PRO A 69 -2.71 9.79 7.03
CA PRO A 69 -3.37 10.75 6.15
C PRO A 69 -3.21 12.18 6.66
N ILE A 70 -2.93 13.10 5.75
CA ILE A 70 -2.90 14.55 5.97
C ILE A 70 -4.19 15.15 5.41
N GLU A 71 -4.53 14.82 4.15
CA GLU A 71 -5.74 15.27 3.48
C GLU A 71 -6.36 14.13 2.65
N VAL A 72 -7.70 14.11 2.56
CA VAL A 72 -8.46 13.07 1.85
C VAL A 72 -9.54 13.73 0.99
N TRP A 73 -9.46 13.50 -0.31
CA TRP A 73 -10.44 13.97 -1.29
C TRP A 73 -11.16 12.79 -1.92
N GLU A 74 -12.45 12.96 -2.19
CA GLU A 74 -13.24 12.01 -2.96
C GLU A 74 -13.73 12.72 -4.23
N GLY A 75 -13.54 12.05 -5.35
CA GLY A 75 -13.93 12.52 -6.67
C GLY A 75 -14.55 11.38 -7.48
N LYS A 76 -14.79 11.66 -8.75
CA LYS A 76 -15.29 10.68 -9.72
C LYS A 76 -14.30 10.57 -10.88
N ARG A 77 -14.17 9.39 -11.47
CA ARG A 77 -13.49 9.26 -12.77
C ARG A 77 -14.39 9.82 -13.87
N GLU A 78 -13.77 10.30 -14.95
CA GLU A 78 -14.48 10.75 -16.15
C GLU A 78 -15.37 9.65 -16.73
N GLU A 79 -14.90 8.40 -16.69
CA GLU A 79 -15.62 7.22 -17.18
C GLU A 79 -16.62 6.63 -16.16
N GLY A 80 -16.81 7.29 -15.02
CA GLY A 80 -17.61 6.80 -13.90
C GLY A 80 -16.81 6.01 -12.86
N GLY A 81 -17.39 5.88 -11.66
CA GLY A 81 -16.73 5.29 -10.49
C GLY A 81 -16.09 6.33 -9.56
N THR A 82 -15.82 5.91 -8.33
CA THR A 82 -15.31 6.78 -7.26
C THR A 82 -13.79 6.71 -7.19
N VAL A 83 -13.14 7.86 -7.02
CA VAL A 83 -11.70 7.96 -6.73
C VAL A 83 -11.53 8.59 -5.37
N VAL A 84 -10.65 8.01 -4.56
CA VAL A 84 -10.21 8.62 -3.31
C VAL A 84 -8.73 8.94 -3.45
N THR A 85 -8.39 10.21 -3.31
CA THR A 85 -7.01 10.68 -3.26
C THR A 85 -6.65 10.93 -1.81
N VAL A 86 -5.55 10.35 -1.35
CA VAL A 86 -5.03 10.56 0.01
C VAL A 86 -3.63 11.13 -0.09
N TRP A 87 -3.44 12.35 0.45
CA TRP A 87 -2.11 12.86 0.74
C TRP A 87 -1.72 12.38 2.14
N ALA A 88 -0.59 11.68 2.25
CA ALA A 88 -0.16 11.05 3.48
C ALA A 88 1.34 11.20 3.71
N LYS A 89 1.76 11.02 4.96
CA LYS A 89 3.16 10.76 5.34
C LYS A 89 3.28 9.33 5.84
N SER A 90 4.45 8.72 5.66
CA SER A 90 4.75 7.41 6.23
C SER A 90 6.15 7.36 6.82
N GLU A 91 6.35 6.41 7.72
CA GLU A 91 7.64 6.11 8.35
C GLU A 91 7.85 4.60 8.33
N ALA A 92 9.04 4.13 8.00
CA ALA A 92 9.32 2.69 8.01
C ALA A 92 10.09 2.29 9.26
N PHE A 93 9.54 1.31 9.99
CA PHE A 93 10.18 0.72 11.16
C PHE A 93 10.77 -0.62 10.77
N PHE A 94 12.10 -0.62 10.66
CA PHE A 94 12.89 -1.79 10.29
C PHE A 94 13.22 -2.65 11.50
N ARG A 95 13.22 -3.97 11.31
CA ARG A 95 13.63 -4.94 12.33
C ARG A 95 15.11 -4.71 12.68
N ASP A 96 15.43 -4.78 13.97
CA ASP A 96 16.80 -4.50 14.45
C ASP A 96 17.81 -5.57 14.01
N GLU A 97 17.35 -6.79 13.72
CA GLU A 97 18.12 -7.93 13.23
C GLU A 97 18.82 -7.66 11.87
N ILE A 98 18.43 -6.60 11.17
CA ILE A 98 19.00 -6.20 9.87
C ILE A 98 19.93 -4.99 10.02
N LYS A 99 19.95 -4.35 11.20
CA LYS A 99 20.86 -3.23 11.51
C LYS A 99 22.27 -3.69 11.92
N GLY A 100 22.50 -5.00 12.04
CA GLY A 100 23.82 -5.60 12.22
C GLY A 100 24.47 -5.88 10.87
N GLY A 101 25.10 -4.87 10.27
CA GLY A 101 25.88 -5.04 9.06
C GLY A 101 27.12 -5.89 9.30
N GLU A 102 27.06 -7.16 8.89
CA GLU A 102 28.24 -7.92 8.47
C GLU A 102 27.92 -8.53 7.09
N TYR A 103 28.46 -7.88 6.05
CA TYR A 103 28.64 -8.44 4.71
C TYR A 103 30.10 -8.83 4.55
#